data_AF-A0A0B1SI55-F1
#
_entry.id   AF-A0A0B1SI55-F1
#
_cell.length_a   1.000
_cell.length_b   1.000
_cell.length_c   1.000
_cell.angle_alpha   90.00
_cell.angle_beta   90.00
_cell.angle_gamma   90.00
#
_symmetry.space_group_name_H-M   'P 1'
#
loop_
_entity.id
_entity.type
_entity.pdbx_description
1 polymer ?
#
loop_
_entity_poly.entity_id
_entity_poly.type
_entity_poly.pdbx_seq_one_letter_code
_entity_poly.pdbx_strand_id
1 'polypeptide(L)'
;MQLLDGGPEWRFTKINSSQGLTARLLSASATLASLLVKDRESNHAVVVFGLDGIKGSKEDNAYISRTIERVCNQIDYRNFVFDGKKYKLHIDCLPHILHSGPRGSVLVIFTYEYWLSL
;
A
#
# COMPACT_ATOMS: atom_id res chain seq x y z
N MET A 1 18.30 6.96 13.99
CA MET A 1 17.29 6.75 12.92
C MET A 1 17.75 7.55 11.72
N GLN A 2 18.33 6.90 10.71
CA GLN A 2 18.89 7.58 9.54
C GLN A 2 17.81 7.67 8.48
N LEU A 3 17.39 8.89 8.17
CA LEU A 3 16.45 9.19 7.09
C LEU A 3 17.22 9.07 5.78
N LEU A 4 16.76 8.22 4.88
CA LEU A 4 17.25 8.11 3.51
C LEU A 4 16.19 8.77 2.60
N ASP A 5 16.58 9.92 2.04
CA ASP A 5 16.00 10.72 0.95
C ASP A 5 14.50 10.64 0.63
N GLY A 6 13.84 11.79 0.85
CA GLY A 6 12.47 12.11 0.46
C GLY A 6 11.93 13.16 1.42
N GLY A 7 11.26 14.21 0.92
CA GLY A 7 10.64 15.23 1.77
C GLY A 7 9.73 14.63 2.87
N PRO A 8 9.24 15.44 3.83
CA PRO A 8 8.73 15.01 5.14
C PRO A 8 7.68 13.88 5.18
N GLU A 9 7.12 13.49 4.04
CA GLU A 9 5.98 12.61 3.82
C GLU A 9 6.32 11.17 3.37
N TRP A 10 7.52 10.88 2.85
CA TRP A 10 7.88 9.56 2.29
C TRP A 10 8.86 8.83 3.19
N ARG A 11 8.34 8.04 4.13
CA ARG A 11 9.14 7.42 5.19
C ARG A 11 9.05 5.91 5.11
N PHE A 12 10.20 5.27 5.32
CA PHE A 12 10.25 3.85 5.62
C PHE A 12 10.14 3.62 7.12
N THR A 13 9.20 2.76 7.50
CA THR A 13 9.07 2.23 8.86
C THR A 13 9.47 0.77 8.85
N LYS A 14 10.39 0.40 9.75
CA LYS A 14 10.84 -0.98 9.93
C LYS A 14 10.19 -1.57 11.18
N ILE A 15 9.52 -2.69 11.04
CA ILE A 15 8.90 -3.43 12.15
C ILE A 15 9.60 -4.78 12.24
N ASN A 16 10.11 -5.12 13.44
CA ASN A 16 10.73 -6.42 13.70
C ASN A 16 9.84 -7.21 14.65
N SER A 17 9.66 -8.50 14.40
CA SER A 17 9.05 -9.42 15.34
C SER A 17 10.11 -10.16 16.16
N SER A 18 9.75 -10.61 17.36
CA SER A 18 10.58 -11.51 18.17
C SER A 18 10.82 -12.87 17.52
N GLN A 19 9.99 -13.24 16.53
CA GLN A 19 10.07 -14.49 15.78
C GLN A 19 10.99 -14.39 14.54
N GLY A 20 11.69 -13.26 14.34
CA GLY A 20 12.65 -13.09 13.26
C GLY A 20 12.04 -12.64 11.93
N LEU A 21 10.82 -12.11 11.93
CA LEU A 21 10.22 -11.45 10.78
C LEU A 21 10.58 -9.96 10.80
N THR A 22 10.91 -9.42 9.63
CA THR A 22 11.18 -7.98 9.48
C THR A 22 10.38 -7.42 8.31
N ALA A 23 9.45 -6.52 8.60
CA ALA A 23 8.69 -5.77 7.59
C ALA A 23 9.29 -4.38 7.39
N ARG A 24 9.31 -3.89 6.15
CA ARG A 24 9.53 -2.47 5.82
C ARG A 24 8.30 -1.95 5.11
N LEU A 25 7.72 -0.89 5.67
CA LEU A 25 6.55 -0.20 5.14
C LEU A 25 6.99 1.16 4.60
N LEU A 26 6.51 1.55 3.42
CA LEU A 26 6.61 2.92 2.91
C LEU A 26 5.30 3.64 3.23
N SER A 27 5.38 4.87 3.75
CA SER A 27 4.19 5.68 4.07
C SER A 27 3.27 5.91 2.86
N ALA A 28 3.82 5.89 1.65
CA ALA A 28 3.05 5.93 0.40
C ALA A 28 2.14 4.72 0.27
N SER A 29 0.82 4.95 0.31
CA SER A 29 -0.23 3.94 0.27
C SER A 29 0.01 2.79 1.26
N ALA A 30 0.68 3.07 2.39
CA ALA A 30 1.12 2.06 3.37
C ALA A 30 1.74 0.81 2.70
N THR A 31 2.61 1.01 1.72
CA THR A 31 3.13 -0.07 0.86
C THR A 31 4.06 -1.00 1.64
N LEU A 32 3.82 -2.31 1.58
CA LEU A 32 4.75 -3.32 2.10
C LEU A 32 5.94 -3.47 1.15
N ALA A 33 6.95 -2.65 1.36
CA ALA A 33 8.11 -2.60 0.47
C ALA A 33 9.03 -3.82 0.59
N SER A 34 9.10 -4.46 1.76
CA SER A 34 9.79 -5.73 1.92
C SER A 34 9.29 -6.50 3.12
N LEU A 35 9.30 -7.82 3.03
CA LEU A 35 9.06 -8.73 4.14
C LEU A 35 10.17 -9.77 4.16
N LEU A 36 11.04 -9.69 5.16
CA LEU A 36 12.09 -10.67 5.39
C LEU A 36 11.58 -11.71 6.38
N VAL A 37 11.73 -12.98 6.02
CA VAL A 37 11.41 -14.13 6.87
C VAL A 37 12.61 -15.08 6.91
N LYS A 38 12.70 -15.89 7.96
CA LYS A 38 13.70 -16.96 8.04
C LYS A 38 13.22 -18.19 7.26
N ASP A 39 14.08 -18.74 6.43
CA ASP A 39 13.85 -20.03 5.78
C ASP A 39 14.17 -21.20 6.74
N ARG A 40 14.13 -22.43 6.21
CA ARG A 40 14.41 -23.66 7.00
C ARG A 40 15.84 -23.73 7.54
N GLU A 41 16.77 -23.04 6.91
CA GLU A 41 18.18 -22.98 7.30
C GLU A 41 18.48 -21.74 8.14
N SER A 42 17.45 -20.99 8.55
CA SER A 42 17.54 -19.73 9.29
C SER A 42 18.17 -18.56 8.51
N ASN A 43 18.25 -18.65 7.18
CA ASN A 43 18.65 -17.54 6.33
C ASN A 43 17.47 -16.58 6.10
N HIS A 44 17.75 -15.29 5.96
CA HIS A 44 16.69 -14.31 5.65
C HIS A 44 16.39 -14.28 4.15
N ALA A 45 15.12 -14.44 3.80
CA ALA A 45 14.62 -14.32 2.43
C ALA A 45 13.54 -13.25 2.33
N VAL A 46 13.57 -12.47 1.24
CA VAL A 46 12.49 -11.54 0.88
C VAL A 46 11.39 -12.31 0.18
N VAL A 47 10.15 -12.21 0.68
CA VAL A 47 9.01 -13.03 0.19
C VAL A 47 7.87 -12.22 -0.43
N VAL A 48 8.11 -10.95 -0.72
CA VAL A 48 7.15 -10.07 -1.41
C VAL A 48 7.83 -9.38 -2.58
N PHE A 49 7.06 -9.08 -3.62
CA PHE A 49 7.51 -8.17 -4.66
C PHE A 49 7.58 -6.77 -4.06
N GLY A 50 8.81 -6.33 -3.79
CA GLY A 50 9.11 -5.02 -3.25
C GLY A 50 9.24 -3.97 -4.36
N LEU A 51 9.21 -2.71 -3.94
CA LEU A 51 9.52 -1.58 -4.80
C LEU A 51 10.80 -0.92 -4.29
N ASP A 52 11.71 -0.61 -5.20
CA ASP A 52 12.97 0.09 -4.89
C ASP A 52 12.69 1.58 -4.65
N GLY A 53 12.13 1.87 -3.49
CA GLY A 53 11.87 3.25 -3.05
C GLY A 53 10.73 3.94 -3.80
N ILE A 54 10.76 5.28 -3.73
CA ILE A 54 9.68 6.15 -4.22
C ILE A 54 9.53 6.06 -5.75
N LYS A 55 10.64 5.90 -6.48
CA LYS A 55 10.62 5.83 -7.94
C LYS A 55 9.79 4.64 -8.41
N GLY A 56 10.07 3.44 -7.86
CA GLY A 56 9.26 2.25 -8.14
C GLY A 56 7.79 2.44 -7.79
N SER A 57 7.49 3.12 -6.68
CA SER A 57 6.10 3.39 -6.27
C SER A 57 5.34 4.37 -7.17
N LYS A 58 6.03 5.33 -7.79
CA LYS A 58 5.42 6.26 -8.76
C LYS A 58 5.20 5.66 -10.14
N GLU A 59 6.07 4.74 -10.54
CA GLU A 59 6.02 4.06 -11.84
C GLU A 59 5.14 2.79 -11.81
N ASP A 60 4.75 2.33 -10.61
CA ASP A 60 3.91 1.16 -10.42
C ASP A 60 2.47 1.38 -10.91
N ASN A 61 2.09 0.59 -11.92
CA ASN A 61 0.75 0.52 -12.48
C ASN A 61 0.03 -0.80 -12.14
N ALA A 62 0.68 -1.68 -11.36
CA ALA A 62 0.17 -3.01 -11.00
C ALA A 62 -0.26 -3.11 -9.53
N TYR A 63 -0.20 -2.00 -8.78
CA TYR A 63 -0.60 -1.91 -7.38
C TYR A 63 0.22 -2.82 -6.45
N ILE A 64 1.51 -3.02 -6.77
CA ILE A 64 2.39 -3.98 -6.10
C ILE A 64 2.55 -3.65 -4.62
N SER A 65 2.05 -4.56 -3.78
CA SER A 65 2.19 -4.49 -2.31
C SER A 65 1.62 -3.22 -1.68
N ARG A 66 0.75 -2.48 -2.39
CA ARG A 66 0.10 -1.24 -1.92
C ARG A 66 -1.19 -1.58 -1.18
N THR A 67 -1.51 -0.78 -0.18
CA THR A 67 -2.87 -0.81 0.39
C THR A 67 -3.82 -0.17 -0.60
N ILE A 68 -4.88 -0.89 -0.97
CA ILE A 68 -5.91 -0.38 -1.89
C ILE A 68 -7.09 0.17 -1.11
N GLU A 69 -7.50 1.38 -1.48
CA GLU A 69 -8.64 2.09 -0.89
C GLU A 69 -9.37 2.94 -1.93
N ARG A 70 -10.63 3.34 -1.71
CA ARG A 70 -11.55 2.91 -0.64
C ARG A 70 -12.21 1.57 -0.91
N VAL A 71 -12.31 1.18 -2.17
CA VAL A 71 -12.92 -0.06 -2.63
C VAL A 71 -11.91 -0.78 -3.50
N CYS A 72 -11.54 -1.99 -3.08
CA CYS A 72 -10.68 -2.88 -3.84
C CYS A 72 -11.47 -3.54 -4.98
N ASN A 73 -10.78 -3.87 -6.07
CA ASN A 73 -11.32 -4.51 -7.25
C ASN A 73 -12.37 -3.62 -7.97
N GLN A 74 -13.33 -4.23 -8.66
CA GLN A 74 -14.19 -3.56 -9.63
C GLN A 74 -15.50 -3.05 -9.03
N ILE A 75 -15.88 -1.82 -9.38
CA ILE A 75 -17.25 -1.31 -9.23
C ILE A 75 -17.90 -1.27 -10.61
N ASP A 76 -18.99 -2.02 -10.72
CA ASP A 76 -19.69 -2.21 -11.98
C ASP A 76 -20.30 -0.92 -12.53
N TYR A 77 -20.14 -0.70 -13.84
CA TYR A 77 -20.53 0.50 -14.57
C TYR A 77 -20.27 1.84 -13.87
N ARG A 78 -19.33 1.90 -12.91
CA ARG A 78 -19.04 3.09 -12.09
C ARG A 78 -20.21 3.56 -11.24
N ASN A 79 -21.13 2.66 -10.89
CA ASN A 79 -22.30 3.00 -10.09
C ASN A 79 -22.51 1.99 -8.97
N PHE A 80 -23.05 2.47 -7.85
CA PHE A 80 -23.60 1.61 -6.81
C PHE A 80 -24.76 2.33 -6.11
N VAL A 81 -25.55 1.57 -5.38
CA VAL A 81 -26.63 2.09 -4.54
C VAL A 81 -26.25 1.83 -3.08
N PHE A 82 -26.36 2.86 -2.25
CA PHE A 82 -26.16 2.78 -0.81
C PHE A 82 -27.26 3.57 -0.13
N ASP A 83 -27.96 2.96 0.83
CA ASP A 83 -29.13 3.52 1.52
C ASP A 83 -30.18 4.14 0.57
N GLY A 84 -30.49 3.41 -0.52
CA GLY A 84 -31.47 3.85 -1.52
C GLY A 84 -31.01 5.00 -2.42
N LYS A 85 -29.82 5.56 -2.18
CA LYS A 85 -29.24 6.61 -3.02
C LYS A 85 -28.28 6.03 -4.05
N LYS A 86 -28.45 6.45 -5.31
CA LYS A 86 -27.54 6.09 -6.40
C LYS A 86 -26.31 7.00 -6.41
N TYR A 87 -25.13 6.40 -6.43
CA TYR A 87 -23.85 7.08 -6.56
C TYR A 87 -23.23 6.75 -7.91
N LYS A 88 -22.85 7.78 -8.67
CA LYS A 88 -22.10 7.66 -9.92
C LYS A 88 -20.67 8.16 -9.69
N LEU A 89 -19.71 7.32 -10.00
CA LEU A 89 -18.29 7.63 -9.88
C LEU A 89 -17.81 8.28 -11.18
N HIS A 90 -17.39 9.55 -11.09
CA HIS A 90 -16.92 10.35 -12.22
C HIS A 90 -15.45 10.04 -12.54
N ILE A 91 -15.22 8.86 -13.13
CA ILE A 91 -13.89 8.43 -13.57
C ILE A 91 -13.97 7.97 -15.01
N ASP A 92 -13.03 8.41 -15.84
CA ASP A 92 -12.99 8.19 -17.29
C ASP A 92 -12.54 6.77 -17.70
N CYS A 93 -12.49 5.83 -16.75
CA CYS A 93 -12.14 4.42 -17.01
C CYS A 93 -13.43 3.63 -17.32
N LEU A 94 -13.51 3.07 -18.52
CA LEU A 94 -14.67 2.31 -19.01
C LEU A 94 -14.37 0.80 -19.01
N PRO A 95 -15.36 -0.09 -18.82
CA PRO A 95 -16.72 0.16 -18.33
C PRO A 95 -16.83 0.17 -16.79
N HIS A 96 -15.89 -0.48 -16.08
CA HIS A 96 -15.87 -0.60 -14.61
C HIS A 96 -14.77 0.29 -14.01
N ILE A 97 -14.86 0.58 -12.71
CA ILE A 97 -13.76 1.19 -11.96
C ILE A 97 -13.01 0.12 -11.19
N LEU A 98 -11.74 -0.08 -11.53
CA LEU A 98 -10.83 -0.94 -10.77
C LEU A 98 -10.14 -0.13 -9.66
N HIS A 99 -10.07 -0.69 -8.44
CA HIS A 99 -9.32 -0.16 -7.29
C HIS A 99 -9.63 1.33 -7.02
N SER A 100 -10.91 1.70 -7.06
CA SER A 100 -11.40 3.08 -6.87
C SER A 100 -10.88 4.11 -7.90
N GLY A 101 -10.28 3.63 -8.98
CA GLY A 101 -9.83 4.41 -10.13
C GLY A 101 -8.58 5.25 -9.83
N PRO A 102 -8.15 6.09 -10.79
CA PRO A 102 -6.86 6.76 -10.76
C PRO A 102 -6.71 7.78 -9.61
N ARG A 103 -7.79 8.10 -8.87
CA ARG A 103 -7.77 8.92 -7.65
C ARG A 103 -7.78 8.11 -6.35
N GLY A 104 -8.48 6.97 -6.32
CA GLY A 104 -8.51 6.09 -5.15
C GLY A 104 -7.22 5.28 -5.00
N SER A 105 -6.53 5.04 -6.11
CA SER A 105 -5.20 4.46 -6.11
C SER A 105 -4.05 5.48 -6.12
N VAL A 106 -4.34 6.77 -5.91
CA VAL A 106 -3.28 7.79 -5.80
C VAL A 106 -2.38 7.45 -4.64
N LEU A 107 -1.11 7.83 -4.76
CA LEU A 107 -0.18 7.81 -3.64
C LEU A 107 -0.69 8.74 -2.54
N VAL A 108 -1.49 8.19 -1.63
CA VAL A 108 -1.87 8.81 -0.36
C VAL A 108 -0.76 8.56 0.63
N ILE A 109 -0.47 9.54 1.48
CA ILE A 109 0.54 9.41 2.53
C ILE A 109 -0.14 8.99 3.82
N PHE A 110 0.26 7.85 4.35
CA PHE A 110 -0.19 7.33 5.63
C PHE A 110 0.72 7.81 6.76
N THR A 111 0.11 8.21 7.87
CA THR A 111 0.77 8.33 9.17
C THR A 111 0.66 7.02 9.93
N TYR A 112 1.47 6.85 10.98
CA TYR A 112 1.42 5.67 11.84
C TYR A 112 1.63 6.09 13.30
N GLU A 113 1.11 5.29 14.22
CA GLU A 113 1.28 5.45 15.66
C GLU A 113 1.73 4.12 16.26
N TYR A 114 2.55 4.18 17.32
CA TYR A 114 2.91 3.01 18.11
C TYR A 114 2.10 2.99 19.38
N TRP A 115 1.42 1.87 19.62
CA TRP A 115 0.75 1.59 20.88
C TRP A 115 1.62 0.61 21.65
N LEU A 116 2.09 1.03 22.83
CA LEU A 116 2.65 0.08 23.79
C LEU A 116 1.46 -0.61 24.47
N SER A 117 1.33 -1.92 24.27
CA SER A 117 0.48 -2.72 25.15
C SER A 117 1.17 -2.75 26.53
N LEU A 118 0.49 -2.19 27.54
CA LEU A 118 0.89 -2.27 28.95
C LEU A 118 0.85 -3.71 29.46
#